data_AF-A0A1G0H6T1-F1
#
_entry.id   AF-A0A1G0H6T1-F1
#
_cell.length_a   1.000
_cell.length_b   1.000
_cell.length_c   1.000
_cell.angle_alpha   90.00
_cell.angle_beta   90.00
_cell.angle_gamma   90.00
#
_symmetry.space_group_name_H-M   'P 1'
#
loop_
_entity.id
_entity.type
_entity.pdbx_description
1 polymer ?
#
loop_
_entity_poly.entity_id
_entity_poly.type
_entity_poly.pdbx_seq_one_letter_code
_entity_poly.pdbx_strand_id
1 'polypeptide(L)'
;MSRKLVYYDPTQSPALGSIVSPTSESQDMSRDWSLQTSPSISPRNAQKLSSTVEERSGIIKVSVDLNIPPVILPQFKSMREAYEALTFEEKKSYKTETIAFADAHANTIRMIYLRVLTGVLDITSTQYVALKSLYDSHAGLLKMLNQYNVPAVGAKWSSEYKKIHDAVKNNMTAFNAIVRGKEIIENGQKISVGGLPVHHHLMTVEEGDLLGDRREQDAFTLALLAYLDEQKEFPEDKLAKYIIIYSNHDEQFMLQYQKGFLAILKTRGQLGGGMRNDADRSLVHLGIALKHNVVPYEIIAAQIERAYKPYLKMGHAVSVDNKSVDRFFHAPVDAYQVKSLAEFFSVIYQEGTVENTINTIDTINEKFQRKVYCQQGEKLSDLLLPDHILNELYEFQENNPKAIFEPIFNNSSYAPRGFLWGRPNILKNDFESTKELNAATGERNFKKVAGEACRTSLCLPDKNECPGSYYHGHVGEGRGVVFSGEVKNYHNLESNLGKYPGEDVGCVRIYYCGTHQPALNLLMKFNSPEIPLRSRVTSPPPSFTLGGKMTTLENTVDTPTGGCPGFFSRSKSIRLTSDKAPERKRSFCGT
;
A
#
# COMPACT_ATOMS: atom_id res chain seq x y z
N MET A 1 38.62 -4.20 -5.08
CA MET A 1 38.45 -3.86 -3.65
C MET A 1 37.27 -4.66 -3.10
N SER A 2 37.52 -5.76 -2.38
CA SER A 2 36.46 -6.59 -1.78
C SER A 2 35.92 -5.91 -0.52
N ARG A 3 34.71 -5.32 -0.60
CA ARG A 3 34.01 -4.84 0.60
C ARG A 3 33.46 -6.05 1.36
N LYS A 4 34.03 -6.36 2.53
CA LYS A 4 33.44 -7.28 3.50
C LYS A 4 32.13 -6.67 3.99
N LEU A 5 31.01 -7.34 3.71
CA LEU A 5 29.74 -7.12 4.41
C LEU A 5 29.96 -7.47 5.89
N VAL A 6 29.86 -6.47 6.76
CA VAL A 6 29.83 -6.69 8.20
C VAL A 6 28.37 -7.00 8.57
N TYR A 7 28.10 -8.25 8.90
CA TYR A 7 26.83 -8.63 9.52
C TYR A 7 26.84 -8.11 10.96
N TYR A 8 25.88 -7.25 11.29
CA TYR A 8 25.61 -6.84 12.66
C TYR A 8 24.95 -8.01 13.38
N ASP A 9 25.61 -8.55 14.42
CA ASP A 9 25.05 -9.56 15.31
C ASP A 9 24.26 -8.87 16.45
N PRO A 10 22.91 -8.92 16.44
CA PRO A 10 22.09 -8.24 17.43
C PRO A 10 22.08 -8.93 18.81
N THR A 11 22.80 -10.04 19.00
CA THR A 11 22.86 -10.75 20.29
C THR A 11 23.79 -10.10 21.32
N GLN A 12 24.60 -9.12 20.92
CA GLN A 12 25.52 -8.40 21.83
C GLN A 12 24.94 -7.09 22.41
N SER A 13 23.68 -7.10 22.86
CA SER A 13 23.10 -5.97 23.58
C SER A 13 23.23 -6.18 25.11
N PRO A 14 23.58 -5.16 25.91
CA PRO A 14 23.55 -5.26 27.36
C PRO A 14 22.10 -5.49 27.84
N ALA A 15 21.95 -6.24 28.94
CA ALA A 15 20.67 -6.60 29.54
C ALA A 15 19.74 -5.38 29.67
N LEU A 16 18.55 -5.48 29.09
CA LEU A 16 17.51 -4.45 29.11
C LEU A 16 17.00 -4.26 30.55
N GLY A 17 17.04 -3.02 31.03
CA GLY A 17 16.46 -2.63 32.31
C GLY A 17 14.94 -2.79 32.32
N SER A 18 14.39 -3.13 33.48
CA SER A 18 12.94 -3.27 33.70
C SER A 18 12.17 -2.01 33.26
N ILE A 19 11.03 -2.23 32.60
CA ILE A 19 10.04 -1.19 32.34
C ILE A 19 9.48 -0.75 33.70
N VAL A 20 9.84 0.46 34.13
CA VAL A 20 9.33 1.04 35.38
C VAL A 20 8.01 1.73 35.08
N SER A 21 6.90 1.18 35.58
CA SER A 21 5.64 1.92 35.73
C SER A 21 5.90 3.12 36.65
N PRO A 22 5.45 4.35 36.30
CA PRO A 22 5.69 5.51 37.14
C PRO A 22 4.89 5.37 38.44
N THR A 23 5.60 5.15 39.56
CA THR A 23 5.05 5.33 40.90
C THR A 23 4.84 6.82 41.16
N SER A 24 3.64 7.16 41.60
CA SER A 24 3.17 8.49 41.95
C SER A 24 3.95 9.06 43.13
N GLU A 25 4.91 9.96 42.88
CA GLU A 25 5.32 11.00 43.84
C GLU A 25 6.28 11.99 43.18
N SER A 26 5.73 13.09 42.64
CA SER A 26 6.31 14.42 42.75
C SER A 26 5.29 15.43 42.23
N GLN A 27 4.95 16.36 43.11
CA GLN A 27 3.99 17.42 42.88
C GLN A 27 4.51 18.44 41.86
N ASP A 28 3.54 18.98 41.13
CA ASP A 28 3.52 20.31 40.53
C ASP A 28 4.12 20.51 39.12
N MET A 29 3.46 19.88 38.13
CA MET A 29 3.21 20.47 36.81
C MET A 29 1.85 19.97 36.29
N SER A 30 0.75 20.43 36.89
CA SER A 30 -0.61 20.18 36.38
C SER A 30 -0.92 21.11 35.20
N ARG A 31 -0.58 20.66 34.00
CA ARG A 31 -1.38 20.97 32.80
C ARG A 31 -1.87 19.65 32.22
N ASP A 32 -3.19 19.50 32.26
CA ASP A 32 -3.99 18.36 31.81
C ASP A 32 -3.39 17.58 30.64
N TRP A 33 -2.81 16.41 30.96
CA TRP A 33 -2.73 15.27 30.08
C TRP A 33 -3.10 14.05 30.90
N SER A 34 -4.39 13.87 31.17
CA SER A 34 -4.91 12.59 31.64
C SER A 34 -4.67 11.57 30.53
N LEU A 35 -3.72 10.66 30.77
CA LEU A 35 -3.68 9.38 30.07
C LEU A 35 -5.06 8.73 30.26
N GLN A 36 -5.90 8.79 29.24
CA GLN A 36 -7.11 7.98 29.19
C GLN A 36 -6.66 6.52 29.29
N THR A 37 -6.85 5.91 30.45
CA THR A 37 -6.76 4.46 30.59
C THR A 37 -7.72 3.86 29.59
N SER A 38 -7.21 3.09 28.63
CA SER A 38 -8.01 2.41 27.62
C SER A 38 -9.15 1.66 28.31
N PRO A 39 -10.42 1.83 27.88
CA PRO A 39 -11.53 1.11 28.48
C PRO A 39 -11.28 -0.40 28.34
N SER A 40 -11.55 -1.16 29.41
CA SER A 40 -11.51 -2.62 29.38
C SER A 40 -12.49 -3.10 28.30
N ILE A 41 -11.96 -3.62 27.18
CA ILE A 41 -12.77 -4.14 26.08
C ILE A 41 -13.44 -5.43 26.59
N SER A 42 -14.76 -5.35 26.79
CA SER A 42 -15.60 -6.52 27.07
C SER A 42 -15.50 -7.52 25.90
N PRO A 43 -15.25 -8.82 26.15
CA PRO A 43 -15.15 -9.86 25.11
C PRO A 43 -16.40 -10.07 24.24
N ARG A 44 -17.52 -9.38 24.52
CA ARG A 44 -18.79 -9.58 23.80
C ARG A 44 -18.95 -8.77 22.52
N ASN A 45 -18.01 -7.87 22.19
CA ASN A 45 -18.04 -7.12 20.94
C ASN A 45 -17.13 -7.77 19.89
N ALA A 46 -17.42 -9.02 19.50
CA ALA A 46 -16.85 -9.57 18.28
C ALA A 46 -17.35 -8.72 17.11
N GLN A 47 -16.47 -7.94 16.50
CA GLN A 47 -16.83 -7.05 15.41
C GLN A 47 -17.37 -7.90 14.26
N LYS A 48 -18.62 -7.64 13.86
CA LYS A 48 -19.17 -8.20 12.64
C LYS A 48 -18.52 -7.43 11.49
N LEU A 49 -17.36 -7.90 11.03
CA LEU A 49 -16.73 -7.40 9.81
C LEU A 49 -17.76 -7.54 8.69
N SER A 50 -18.23 -6.41 8.16
CA SER A 50 -19.02 -6.40 6.95
C SER A 50 -18.08 -6.09 5.79
N SER A 51 -18.13 -6.97 4.79
CA SER A 51 -17.46 -6.74 3.51
C SER A 51 -18.50 -6.77 2.40
N THR A 52 -18.31 -5.91 1.41
CA THR A 52 -19.13 -5.87 0.19
C THR A 52 -18.20 -5.83 -1.00
N VAL A 53 -18.57 -6.51 -2.09
CA VAL A 53 -17.78 -6.53 -3.32
C VAL A 53 -18.48 -5.71 -4.38
N GLU A 54 -17.74 -4.86 -5.07
CA GLU A 54 -18.23 -4.23 -6.29
C GLU A 54 -18.06 -5.22 -7.45
N GLU A 55 -19.17 -5.84 -7.89
CA GLU A 55 -19.21 -6.99 -8.82
C GLU A 55 -18.41 -6.84 -10.13
N ARG A 56 -17.94 -5.64 -10.49
CA ARG A 56 -17.28 -5.37 -11.78
C ARG A 56 -15.84 -4.87 -11.72
N SER A 57 -15.33 -4.51 -10.54
CA SER A 57 -14.02 -3.84 -10.42
C SER A 57 -12.94 -4.69 -9.74
N GLY A 58 -13.29 -5.87 -9.21
CA GLY A 58 -12.39 -6.65 -8.35
C GLY A 58 -12.15 -5.99 -6.98
N ILE A 59 -12.91 -4.94 -6.65
CA ILE A 59 -12.74 -4.16 -5.43
C ILE A 59 -13.60 -4.74 -4.30
N ILE A 60 -12.94 -5.05 -3.20
CA ILE A 60 -13.54 -5.49 -1.95
C ILE A 60 -13.52 -4.30 -1.00
N LYS A 61 -14.70 -3.86 -0.56
CA LYS A 61 -14.86 -2.86 0.49
C LYS A 61 -14.98 -3.55 1.84
N VAL A 62 -14.14 -3.17 2.79
CA VAL A 62 -14.11 -3.77 4.13
C VAL A 62 -14.21 -2.65 5.15
N SER A 63 -15.18 -2.75 6.07
CA SER A 63 -15.20 -1.87 7.25
C SER A 63 -14.17 -2.37 8.25
N VAL A 64 -13.32 -1.48 8.75
CA VAL A 64 -12.19 -1.83 9.61
C VAL A 64 -12.08 -0.88 10.79
N ASP A 65 -11.53 -1.39 11.88
CA ASP A 65 -11.17 -0.64 13.08
C ASP A 65 -9.76 -1.04 13.51
N LEU A 66 -8.79 -0.14 13.34
CA LEU A 66 -7.40 -0.37 13.71
C LEU A 66 -7.22 -0.56 15.22
N ASN A 67 -8.22 -0.30 16.06
CA ASN A 67 -8.17 -0.60 17.50
C ASN A 67 -8.53 -2.05 17.83
N ILE A 68 -9.02 -2.82 16.85
CA ILE A 68 -9.40 -4.22 17.01
C ILE A 68 -8.40 -5.09 16.25
N PRO A 69 -7.91 -6.21 16.80
CA PRO A 69 -7.05 -7.12 16.05
C PRO A 69 -7.70 -7.59 14.74
N PRO A 70 -7.00 -7.52 13.60
CA PRO A 70 -7.53 -7.96 12.31
C PRO A 70 -7.74 -9.48 12.28
N VAL A 71 -8.70 -9.92 11.47
CA VAL A 71 -8.95 -11.33 11.16
C VAL A 71 -8.89 -11.51 9.65
N ILE A 72 -8.27 -12.60 9.19
CA ILE A 72 -8.21 -12.95 7.78
C ILE A 72 -9.64 -13.05 7.22
N LEU A 73 -9.90 -12.35 6.11
CA LEU A 73 -11.21 -12.42 5.48
C LEU A 73 -11.44 -13.85 4.95
N PRO A 74 -12.65 -14.41 5.10
CA PRO A 74 -12.93 -15.81 4.76
C PRO A 74 -12.44 -16.22 3.37
N GLN A 75 -12.59 -15.31 2.41
CA GLN A 75 -12.25 -15.56 1.03
C GLN A 75 -10.73 -15.65 0.77
N PHE A 76 -9.92 -14.87 1.50
CA PHE A 76 -8.45 -15.00 1.46
C PHE A 76 -7.94 -16.16 2.31
N LYS A 77 -8.67 -16.53 3.37
CA LYS A 77 -8.36 -17.69 4.19
C LYS A 77 -8.37 -18.98 3.36
N SER A 78 -9.43 -19.22 2.59
CA SER A 78 -9.51 -20.40 1.73
C SER A 78 -8.41 -20.45 0.66
N MET A 79 -8.04 -19.30 0.09
CA MET A 79 -6.95 -19.23 -0.88
C MET A 79 -5.60 -19.57 -0.26
N ARG A 80 -5.33 -19.05 0.94
CA ARG A 80 -4.13 -19.37 1.69
C ARG A 80 -4.08 -20.86 2.03
N GLU A 81 -5.16 -21.41 2.57
CA GLU A 81 -5.24 -22.84 2.91
C GLU A 81 -4.98 -23.72 1.67
N ALA A 82 -5.52 -23.34 0.51
CA ALA A 82 -5.25 -24.02 -0.76
C ALA A 82 -3.77 -23.92 -1.17
N TYR A 83 -3.14 -22.75 -1.05
CA TYR A 83 -1.71 -22.58 -1.33
C TYR A 83 -0.82 -23.37 -0.37
N GLU A 84 -1.13 -23.38 0.92
CA GLU A 84 -0.34 -24.13 1.92
C GLU A 84 -0.50 -25.64 1.79
N ALA A 85 -1.58 -26.12 1.19
CA ALA A 85 -1.76 -27.53 0.86
C ALA A 85 -0.92 -27.98 -0.35
N LEU A 86 -0.38 -27.04 -1.14
CA LEU A 86 0.48 -27.37 -2.29
C LEU A 86 1.82 -27.94 -1.82
N THR A 87 2.34 -28.89 -2.60
CA THR A 87 3.72 -29.35 -2.48
C THR A 87 4.69 -28.23 -2.83
N PHE A 88 5.95 -28.37 -2.42
CA PHE A 88 7.00 -27.39 -2.70
C PHE A 88 7.18 -27.10 -4.21
N GLU A 89 7.11 -28.12 -5.07
CA GLU A 89 7.23 -27.94 -6.53
C GLU A 89 5.98 -27.30 -7.15
N GLU A 90 4.79 -27.61 -6.62
CA GLU A 90 3.56 -26.92 -7.03
C GLU A 90 3.60 -25.44 -6.67
N LYS A 91 4.08 -25.08 -5.46
CA LYS A 91 4.27 -23.69 -5.03
C LYS A 91 5.20 -22.91 -5.95
N LYS A 92 6.29 -23.50 -6.44
CA LYS A 92 7.18 -22.86 -7.44
C LYS A 92 6.48 -22.54 -8.76
N SER A 93 5.52 -23.37 -9.17
CA SER A 93 4.74 -23.17 -10.39
C SER A 93 3.46 -22.36 -10.18
N TYR A 94 3.15 -22.00 -8.93
CA TYR A 94 1.93 -21.29 -8.57
C TYR A 94 1.95 -19.89 -9.17
N LYS A 95 0.96 -19.59 -10.02
CA LYS A 95 0.79 -18.24 -10.56
C LYS A 95 0.30 -17.33 -9.43
N THR A 96 1.21 -16.53 -8.86
CA THR A 96 0.88 -15.59 -7.79
C THR A 96 -0.19 -14.60 -8.25
N GLU A 97 -1.21 -14.43 -7.41
CA GLU A 97 -2.29 -13.48 -7.66
C GLU A 97 -1.95 -12.13 -7.04
N THR A 98 -2.57 -11.06 -7.55
CA THR A 98 -2.22 -9.69 -7.15
C THR A 98 -3.32 -9.08 -6.29
N ILE A 99 -2.92 -8.42 -5.21
CA ILE A 99 -3.77 -7.50 -4.45
C ILE A 99 -3.13 -6.12 -4.42
N ALA A 100 -3.95 -5.08 -4.50
CA ALA A 100 -3.47 -3.71 -4.36
C ALA A 100 -4.12 -3.04 -3.14
N PHE A 101 -3.30 -2.28 -2.43
CA PHE A 101 -3.67 -1.43 -1.32
C PHE A 101 -3.44 0.02 -1.71
N ALA A 102 -4.39 0.88 -1.34
CA ALA A 102 -4.24 2.32 -1.49
C ALA A 102 -3.18 2.90 -0.53
N ASP A 103 -2.94 4.21 -0.65
CA ASP A 103 -1.98 4.99 0.14
C ASP A 103 -1.90 4.55 1.61
N ALA A 104 -0.69 4.23 2.05
CA ALA A 104 -0.48 3.82 3.44
C ALA A 104 -0.48 5.01 4.41
N HIS A 105 -0.27 6.25 3.91
CA HIS A 105 -0.08 7.47 4.70
C HIS A 105 1.02 7.31 5.77
N ALA A 106 2.07 6.55 5.48
CA ALA A 106 3.10 6.11 6.43
C ALA A 106 2.57 5.42 7.70
N ASN A 107 1.39 4.79 7.62
CA ASN A 107 0.77 4.08 8.73
C ASN A 107 1.16 2.60 8.77
N THR A 108 2.21 2.27 9.52
CA THR A 108 2.69 0.88 9.62
C THR A 108 1.63 -0.07 10.20
N ILE A 109 0.78 0.39 11.12
CA ILE A 109 -0.29 -0.45 11.70
C ILE A 109 -1.34 -0.80 10.65
N ARG A 110 -1.75 0.17 9.80
CA ARG A 110 -2.61 -0.08 8.64
C ARG A 110 -1.99 -1.11 7.69
N MET A 111 -0.69 -1.00 7.40
CA MET A 111 0.00 -1.96 6.52
C MET A 111 -0.01 -3.39 7.07
N ILE A 112 0.23 -3.56 8.38
CA ILE A 112 0.12 -4.87 9.06
C ILE A 112 -1.33 -5.36 8.98
N TYR A 113 -2.29 -4.49 9.30
CA TYR A 113 -3.71 -4.83 9.32
C TYR A 113 -4.20 -5.36 7.97
N LEU A 114 -3.90 -4.66 6.88
CA LEU A 114 -4.31 -5.04 5.52
C LEU A 114 -3.70 -6.37 5.07
N ARG A 115 -2.45 -6.64 5.45
CA ARG A 115 -1.79 -7.92 5.18
C ARG A 115 -2.40 -9.07 5.97
N VAL A 116 -2.86 -8.83 7.20
CA VAL A 116 -3.58 -9.85 7.97
C VAL A 116 -4.96 -10.11 7.36
N LEU A 117 -5.71 -9.06 7.00
CA LEU A 117 -7.01 -9.23 6.31
C LEU A 117 -6.92 -10.11 5.06
N THR A 118 -5.81 -9.99 4.32
CA THR A 118 -5.56 -10.72 3.07
C THR A 118 -4.81 -12.03 3.27
N GLY A 119 -4.55 -12.41 4.52
CA GLY A 119 -3.88 -13.64 4.90
C GLY A 119 -2.39 -13.67 4.59
N VAL A 120 -1.79 -12.57 4.14
CA VAL A 120 -0.35 -12.43 3.85
C VAL A 120 0.47 -12.44 5.13
N LEU A 121 -0.09 -11.97 6.24
CA LEU A 121 0.52 -12.03 7.57
C LEU A 121 -0.38 -12.73 8.57
N ASP A 122 0.24 -13.43 9.52
CA ASP A 122 -0.39 -13.83 10.77
C ASP A 122 0.03 -12.91 11.91
N ILE A 123 -0.94 -12.62 12.78
CA ILE A 123 -0.69 -11.92 14.03
C ILE A 123 -1.66 -12.41 15.10
N THR A 124 -1.16 -12.61 16.32
CA THR A 124 -2.01 -12.85 17.48
C THR A 124 -2.59 -11.53 18.00
N SER A 125 -3.73 -11.59 18.69
CA SER A 125 -4.33 -10.41 19.32
C SER A 125 -3.35 -9.68 20.25
N THR A 126 -2.56 -10.43 21.02
CA THR A 126 -1.56 -9.87 21.95
C THR A 126 -0.46 -9.12 21.20
N GLN A 127 0.09 -9.69 20.13
CA GLN A 127 1.11 -9.02 19.32
C GLN A 127 0.55 -7.75 18.66
N TYR A 128 -0.68 -7.81 18.12
CA TYR A 128 -1.29 -6.65 17.48
C TYR A 128 -1.50 -5.49 18.47
N VAL A 129 -2.07 -5.78 19.64
CA VAL A 129 -2.26 -4.78 20.71
C VAL A 129 -0.92 -4.18 21.15
N ALA A 130 0.11 -5.00 21.29
CA ALA A 130 1.46 -4.52 21.65
C ALA A 130 2.05 -3.62 20.56
N LEU A 131 2.01 -4.03 19.28
CA LEU A 131 2.51 -3.21 18.17
C LEU A 131 1.77 -1.88 18.07
N LYS A 132 0.45 -1.87 18.19
CA LYS A 132 -0.35 -0.64 18.17
C LYS A 132 -0.02 0.27 19.36
N SER A 133 0.11 -0.28 20.57
CA SER A 133 0.49 0.51 21.74
C SER A 133 1.87 1.15 21.59
N LEU A 134 2.85 0.39 21.07
CA LEU A 134 4.19 0.93 20.75
C LEU A 134 4.09 2.04 19.72
N TYR A 135 3.32 1.83 18.65
CA TYR A 135 3.12 2.79 17.58
C TYR A 135 2.48 4.10 18.06
N ASP A 136 1.37 4.02 18.78
CA ASP A 136 0.61 5.18 19.27
C ASP A 136 1.40 6.01 20.30
N SER A 137 2.17 5.35 21.17
CA SER A 137 2.96 6.02 22.20
C SER A 137 4.26 6.65 21.67
N HIS A 138 4.79 6.15 20.54
CA HIS A 138 6.10 6.55 20.01
C HIS A 138 6.17 8.03 19.63
N ALA A 139 5.09 8.55 19.05
CA ALA A 139 5.00 9.93 18.60
C ALA A 139 5.21 10.94 19.72
N GLY A 140 4.57 10.70 20.87
CA GLY A 140 4.70 11.54 22.06
C GLY A 140 6.14 11.57 22.57
N LEU A 141 6.80 10.40 22.62
CA LEU A 141 8.17 10.29 23.06
C LEU A 141 9.15 11.01 22.13
N LEU A 142 8.95 10.95 20.81
CA LEU A 142 9.78 11.68 19.84
C LEU A 142 9.58 13.19 19.94
N LYS A 143 8.34 13.65 20.16
CA LYS A 143 8.05 15.07 20.39
C LYS A 143 8.77 15.57 21.64
N MET A 144 8.76 14.80 22.73
CA MET A 144 9.51 15.12 23.95
C MET A 144 11.03 15.13 23.68
N LEU A 145 11.55 14.11 22.99
CA LEU A 145 12.98 14.01 22.69
C LEU A 145 13.49 15.19 21.85
N ASN A 146 12.68 15.66 20.90
CA ASN A 146 13.03 16.78 20.02
C ASN A 146 13.14 18.13 20.75
N GLN A 147 12.62 18.25 21.98
CA GLN A 147 12.78 19.45 22.81
C GLN A 147 14.21 19.59 23.35
N TYR A 148 15.01 18.53 23.26
CA TYR A 148 16.39 18.51 23.75
C TYR A 148 17.39 18.74 22.63
N ASN A 149 18.44 19.50 22.93
CA ASN A 149 19.64 19.47 22.11
C ASN A 149 20.36 18.14 22.30
N VAL A 150 20.95 17.60 21.23
CA VAL A 150 21.81 16.42 21.32
C VAL A 150 22.99 16.79 22.23
N PRO A 151 23.22 16.07 23.33
CA PRO A 151 24.38 16.32 24.18
C PRO A 151 25.66 16.21 23.35
N ALA A 152 26.61 17.12 23.57
CA ALA A 152 27.93 17.00 22.95
C ALA A 152 28.54 15.62 23.26
N VAL A 153 29.35 15.07 22.35
CA VAL A 153 30.01 13.79 22.56
C VAL A 153 30.80 13.84 23.87
N GLY A 154 30.47 12.94 24.82
CA GLY A 154 31.08 12.90 26.15
C GLY A 154 30.38 13.74 27.23
N ALA A 155 29.39 14.56 26.90
CA ALA A 155 28.59 15.27 27.88
C ALA A 155 27.67 14.32 28.67
N LYS A 156 27.51 14.58 29.97
CA LYS A 156 26.57 13.83 30.81
C LYS A 156 25.14 14.17 30.40
N TRP A 157 24.35 13.15 30.10
CA TRP A 157 22.94 13.30 29.79
C TRP A 157 22.16 13.72 31.04
N SER A 158 21.16 14.58 30.90
CA SER A 158 20.19 14.77 31.99
C SER A 158 19.46 13.43 32.23
N SER A 159 19.03 13.20 33.48
CA SER A 159 18.26 12.00 33.84
C SER A 159 16.99 11.88 32.99
N GLU A 160 16.32 13.01 32.75
CA GLU A 160 15.10 13.08 31.94
C GLU A 160 15.37 12.77 30.46
N TYR A 161 16.39 13.39 29.85
CA TYR A 161 16.77 13.11 28.46
C TYR A 161 17.06 11.61 28.28
N LYS A 162 17.87 11.04 29.18
CA LYS A 162 18.22 9.62 29.13
C LYS A 162 16.97 8.74 29.21
N LYS A 163 16.06 9.04 30.13
CA LYS A 163 14.79 8.29 30.28
C LYS A 163 13.97 8.32 28.99
N ILE A 164 13.81 9.49 28.37
CA ILE A 164 13.04 9.64 27.12
C ILE A 164 13.76 8.93 25.97
N HIS A 165 15.07 9.13 25.82
CA HIS A 165 15.88 8.50 24.79
C HIS A 165 15.80 6.96 24.87
N ASP A 166 16.01 6.41 26.07
CA ASP A 166 15.94 4.97 26.32
C ASP A 166 14.52 4.45 26.02
N ALA A 167 13.46 5.20 26.37
CA ALA A 167 12.08 4.81 26.04
C ALA A 167 11.82 4.75 24.53
N VAL A 168 12.24 5.75 23.75
CA VAL A 168 12.11 5.73 22.28
C VAL A 168 12.88 4.54 21.69
N LYS A 169 14.11 4.31 22.17
CA LYS A 169 14.95 3.20 21.70
C LYS A 169 14.36 1.84 22.05
N ASN A 170 13.79 1.70 23.24
CA ASN A 170 13.11 0.49 23.68
C ASN A 170 11.86 0.23 22.84
N ASN A 171 11.07 1.25 22.49
CA ASN A 171 9.93 1.09 21.60
C ASN A 171 10.35 0.55 20.23
N MET A 172 11.43 1.08 19.64
CA MET A 172 11.96 0.57 18.37
C MET A 172 12.51 -0.85 18.45
N THR A 173 13.16 -1.18 19.56
CA THR A 173 13.70 -2.52 19.80
C THR A 173 12.56 -3.53 19.98
N ALA A 174 11.55 -3.19 20.78
CA ALA A 174 10.37 -4.03 21.02
C ALA A 174 9.55 -4.25 19.75
N PHE A 175 9.31 -3.19 18.96
CA PHE A 175 8.62 -3.30 17.67
C PHE A 175 9.33 -4.31 16.75
N ASN A 176 10.64 -4.15 16.57
CA ASN A 176 11.46 -5.07 15.77
C ASN A 176 11.44 -6.49 16.31
N ALA A 177 11.48 -6.66 17.63
CA ALA A 177 11.46 -7.96 18.26
C ALA A 177 10.13 -8.69 18.03
N ILE A 178 8.99 -8.00 18.18
CA ILE A 178 7.67 -8.56 17.91
C ILE A 178 7.53 -8.94 16.43
N VAL A 179 7.93 -8.05 15.51
CA VAL A 179 7.85 -8.32 14.06
C VAL A 179 8.66 -9.57 13.68
N ARG A 180 9.87 -9.72 14.25
CA ARG A 180 10.83 -10.78 13.88
C ARG A 180 10.76 -12.03 14.75
N GLY A 181 9.93 -12.03 15.78
CA GLY A 181 9.79 -13.16 16.69
C GLY A 181 10.99 -13.39 17.60
N LYS A 182 11.62 -12.30 18.04
CA LYS A 182 12.73 -12.37 19.01
C LYS A 182 12.17 -12.30 20.42
N GLU A 183 12.85 -12.94 21.36
CA GLU A 183 12.51 -12.82 22.78
C GLU A 183 12.44 -11.35 23.21
N ILE A 184 11.31 -10.96 23.81
CA ILE A 184 11.17 -9.68 24.50
C ILE A 184 11.32 -9.91 26.00
N ILE A 185 11.88 -8.94 26.72
CA ILE A 185 11.93 -8.96 28.17
C ILE A 185 10.89 -7.99 28.70
N GLU A 186 9.82 -8.51 29.28
CA GLU A 186 8.78 -7.71 29.93
C GLU A 186 8.79 -8.03 31.42
N ASN A 187 8.96 -7.01 32.27
CA ASN A 187 9.04 -7.17 33.73
C ASN A 187 10.08 -8.22 34.20
N GLY A 188 11.19 -8.35 33.46
CA GLY A 188 12.24 -9.33 33.75
C GLY A 188 11.94 -10.76 33.28
N GLN A 189 10.78 -11.01 32.66
CA GLN A 189 10.45 -12.30 32.06
C GLN A 189 10.76 -12.28 30.56
N LYS A 190 11.46 -13.32 30.08
CA LYS A 190 11.63 -13.58 28.66
C LYS A 190 10.32 -14.13 28.10
N ILE A 191 9.70 -13.38 27.20
CA ILE A 191 8.53 -13.80 26.45
C ILE A 191 8.99 -14.06 25.02
N SER A 192 8.93 -15.32 24.60
CA SER A 192 9.07 -15.65 23.19
C SER A 192 7.79 -15.24 22.48
N VAL A 193 7.84 -14.12 21.77
CA VAL A 193 6.85 -13.81 20.74
C VAL A 193 7.27 -14.57 19.50
N GLY A 194 6.40 -15.42 18.95
CA GLY A 194 6.58 -15.87 17.56
C GLY A 194 6.67 -14.64 16.65
N GLY A 195 7.31 -14.72 15.49
CA GLY A 195 7.33 -13.57 14.56
C GLY A 195 5.94 -13.25 14.01
N LEU A 196 5.90 -12.49 12.93
CA LEU A 196 4.69 -12.39 12.10
C LEU A 196 4.84 -13.37 10.92
N PRO A 197 4.33 -14.62 10.99
CA PRO A 197 4.44 -15.54 9.86
C PRO A 197 3.99 -14.87 8.56
N VAL A 198 4.79 -15.03 7.50
CA VAL A 198 4.50 -14.47 6.17
C VAL A 198 4.04 -15.60 5.26
N HIS A 199 2.93 -15.36 4.58
CA HIS A 199 2.37 -16.24 3.57
C HIS A 199 2.50 -15.65 2.19
N HIS A 200 2.48 -16.54 1.21
CA HIS A 200 3.12 -16.29 -0.08
C HIS A 200 2.21 -16.55 -1.29
N HIS A 201 0.93 -16.78 -1.02
CA HIS A 201 -0.13 -16.97 -2.00
C HIS A 201 -0.46 -15.71 -2.80
N LEU A 202 -0.06 -14.52 -2.33
CA LEU A 202 -0.37 -13.23 -2.95
C LEU A 202 0.88 -12.34 -3.12
N MET A 203 0.84 -11.53 -4.19
CA MET A 203 1.70 -10.37 -4.38
C MET A 203 0.92 -9.10 -4.00
N THR A 204 1.52 -8.26 -3.17
CA THR A 204 0.95 -6.97 -2.74
C THR A 204 1.47 -5.83 -3.61
N VAL A 205 0.60 -4.90 -3.99
CA VAL A 205 0.94 -3.64 -4.65
C VAL A 205 0.56 -2.53 -3.70
N GLU A 206 1.54 -1.77 -3.26
CA GLU A 206 1.35 -0.61 -2.40
C GLU A 206 1.30 0.64 -3.29
N GLU A 207 0.16 1.31 -3.37
CA GLU A 207 -0.03 2.45 -4.28
C GLU A 207 0.66 3.76 -3.85
N GLY A 208 1.61 3.68 -2.91
CA GLY A 208 2.48 4.79 -2.53
C GLY A 208 2.18 5.39 -1.15
N ASP A 209 2.84 6.51 -0.86
CA ASP A 209 2.77 7.23 0.42
C ASP A 209 3.11 6.33 1.61
N LEU A 210 4.12 5.47 1.41
CA LEU A 210 4.60 4.53 2.41
C LEU A 210 5.52 5.19 3.43
N LEU A 211 6.30 6.18 2.99
CA LEU A 211 7.27 6.89 3.80
C LEU A 211 7.10 8.41 3.63
N GLY A 212 7.53 9.18 4.62
CA GLY A 212 7.49 10.63 4.60
C GLY A 212 6.10 11.26 4.50
N ASP A 213 5.12 10.66 5.18
CA ASP A 213 3.73 11.13 5.24
C ASP A 213 3.33 11.52 6.68
N ARG A 214 2.03 11.58 6.98
CA ARG A 214 1.37 12.21 8.16
C ARG A 214 1.53 11.44 9.46
N ARG A 215 2.06 10.22 9.40
CA ARG A 215 2.00 9.27 10.51
C ARG A 215 3.30 9.15 11.27
N GLU A 216 3.39 8.15 12.15
CA GLU A 216 4.23 8.30 13.34
C GLU A 216 5.70 8.00 13.10
N GLN A 217 6.10 7.04 12.27
CA GLN A 217 7.52 6.69 12.17
C GLN A 217 7.87 5.84 10.95
N ASP A 218 8.64 6.41 10.02
CA ASP A 218 9.15 5.70 8.84
C ASP A 218 10.06 4.52 9.23
N ALA A 219 10.77 4.59 10.36
CA ALA A 219 11.61 3.48 10.81
C ALA A 219 10.81 2.19 11.11
N PHE A 220 9.54 2.29 11.52
CA PHE A 220 8.68 1.12 11.71
C PHE A 220 8.26 0.50 10.38
N THR A 221 7.91 1.34 9.41
CA THR A 221 7.62 0.89 8.04
C THR A 221 8.84 0.20 7.42
N LEU A 222 10.03 0.81 7.49
CA LEU A 222 11.27 0.21 6.97
C LEU A 222 11.63 -1.10 7.68
N ALA A 223 11.40 -1.19 8.99
CA ALA A 223 11.58 -2.43 9.75
C ALA A 223 10.66 -3.56 9.27
N LEU A 224 9.38 -3.25 9.01
CA LEU A 224 8.41 -4.19 8.45
C LEU A 224 8.80 -4.62 7.05
N LEU A 225 9.16 -3.69 6.16
CA LEU A 225 9.58 -4.01 4.79
C LEU A 225 10.83 -4.89 4.76
N ALA A 226 11.81 -4.59 5.63
CA ALA A 226 13.01 -5.41 5.77
C ALA A 226 12.71 -6.81 6.29
N TYR A 227 11.75 -6.95 7.21
CA TYR A 227 11.28 -8.26 7.63
C TYR A 227 10.61 -9.02 6.49
N LEU A 228 9.70 -8.39 5.75
CA LEU A 228 9.05 -9.01 4.59
C LEU A 228 10.05 -9.46 3.51
N ASP A 229 11.11 -8.67 3.29
CA ASP A 229 12.21 -9.04 2.38
C ASP A 229 13.02 -10.25 2.88
N GLU A 230 13.20 -10.39 4.19
CA GLU A 230 13.92 -11.53 4.79
C GLU A 230 13.12 -12.83 4.74
N GLN A 231 11.80 -12.76 4.74
CA GLN A 231 10.91 -13.93 4.70
C GLN A 231 10.70 -14.44 3.26
N LYS A 232 11.67 -14.30 2.35
CA LYS A 232 11.54 -14.87 0.99
C LYS A 232 11.61 -16.40 1.05
N GLU A 233 10.50 -17.06 0.71
CA GLU A 233 10.37 -18.53 0.69
C GLU A 233 11.40 -19.23 -0.22
N PHE A 234 11.72 -18.63 -1.37
CA PHE A 234 12.62 -19.20 -2.35
C PHE A 234 13.82 -18.27 -2.55
N PRO A 235 15.06 -18.73 -2.26
CA PRO A 235 16.28 -17.93 -2.48
C PRO A 235 16.49 -17.53 -3.94
N GLU A 236 15.92 -18.31 -4.86
CA GLU A 236 16.04 -18.14 -6.31
C GLU A 236 14.96 -17.23 -6.89
N ASP A 237 13.86 -17.02 -6.15
CA ASP A 237 12.82 -16.10 -6.57
C ASP A 237 13.32 -14.66 -6.41
N LYS A 238 13.57 -14.03 -7.56
CA LYS A 238 13.86 -12.59 -7.66
C LYS A 238 12.66 -11.72 -7.30
N LEU A 239 11.48 -12.30 -7.10
CA LEU A 239 10.25 -11.57 -6.88
C LEU A 239 10.00 -11.45 -5.38
N ALA A 240 10.17 -10.23 -4.85
CA ALA A 240 9.48 -9.93 -3.62
C ALA A 240 7.98 -9.98 -3.87
N LYS A 241 7.28 -10.40 -2.83
CA LYS A 241 5.83 -10.47 -2.82
C LYS A 241 5.19 -9.11 -2.53
N TYR A 242 5.95 -8.03 -2.75
CA TYR A 242 5.42 -6.68 -2.74
C TYR A 242 6.09 -5.79 -3.78
N ILE A 243 5.30 -4.86 -4.30
CA ILE A 243 5.69 -3.76 -5.18
C ILE A 243 5.29 -2.47 -4.47
N ILE A 244 6.11 -1.43 -4.59
CA ILE A 244 5.81 -0.10 -4.09
C ILE A 244 5.72 0.83 -5.30
N ILE A 245 4.54 1.38 -5.54
CA ILE A 245 4.35 2.42 -6.54
C ILE A 245 4.89 3.71 -5.95
N TYR A 246 5.85 4.32 -6.64
CA TYR A 246 6.55 5.51 -6.21
C TYR A 246 5.58 6.69 -6.14
N SER A 247 5.61 7.42 -5.02
CA SER A 247 4.69 8.51 -4.72
C SER A 247 5.37 9.87 -4.55
N ASN A 248 4.57 10.92 -4.35
CA ASN A 248 5.11 12.24 -4.02
C ASN A 248 5.75 12.30 -2.62
N HIS A 249 5.27 11.53 -1.65
CA HIS A 249 5.89 11.45 -0.33
C HIS A 249 7.16 10.58 -0.34
N ASP A 250 7.14 9.49 -1.11
CA ASP A 250 8.34 8.66 -1.37
C ASP A 250 9.45 9.47 -2.07
N GLU A 251 9.07 10.38 -2.98
CA GLU A 251 9.96 11.35 -3.61
C GLU A 251 10.68 12.22 -2.58
N GLN A 252 9.91 12.86 -1.69
CA GLN A 252 10.49 13.69 -0.64
C GLN A 252 11.43 12.89 0.27
N PHE A 253 11.01 11.70 0.69
CA PHE A 253 11.81 10.80 1.52
C PHE A 253 13.14 10.47 0.84
N MET A 254 13.10 10.00 -0.41
CA MET A 254 14.29 9.56 -1.12
C MET A 254 15.27 10.70 -1.42
N LEU A 255 14.78 11.92 -1.64
CA LEU A 255 15.65 13.09 -1.77
C LEU A 255 16.39 13.41 -0.48
N GLN A 256 15.73 13.29 0.69
CA GLN A 256 16.42 13.47 1.97
C GLN A 256 17.46 12.38 2.19
N TYR A 257 17.15 11.14 1.82
CA TYR A 257 18.10 10.03 1.89
C TYR A 257 19.33 10.27 1.01
N GLN A 258 19.15 10.69 -0.25
CA GLN A 258 20.26 10.95 -1.18
C GLN A 258 21.14 12.14 -0.78
N LYS A 259 20.55 13.19 -0.20
CA LYS A 259 21.29 14.31 0.39
C LYS A 259 22.03 13.92 1.68
N GLY A 260 21.72 12.74 2.22
CA GLY A 260 22.13 12.26 3.54
C GLY A 260 21.27 12.92 4.61
N PHE A 261 20.43 12.14 5.30
CA PHE A 261 19.55 12.63 6.37
C PHE A 261 20.26 13.56 7.37
N LEU A 262 21.51 13.26 7.70
CA LEU A 262 22.33 14.03 8.63
C LEU A 262 22.81 15.39 8.08
N ALA A 263 23.00 15.54 6.77
CA ALA A 263 23.39 16.81 6.17
C ALA A 263 22.27 17.86 6.32
N ILE A 264 21.01 17.42 6.25
CA ILE A 264 19.83 18.27 6.44
C ILE A 264 19.66 18.66 7.91
N LEU A 265 19.85 17.70 8.83
CA LEU A 265 19.79 17.96 10.28
C LEU A 265 20.87 18.97 10.74
N LYS A 266 22.06 18.92 10.13
CA LYS A 266 23.19 19.82 10.46
C LYS A 266 23.02 21.24 9.94
N THR A 267 22.40 21.43 8.78
CA THR A 267 22.37 22.74 8.09
C THR A 267 21.18 23.60 8.47
N ARG A 268 20.08 23.03 8.99
CA ARG A 268 18.84 23.79 9.20
C ARG A 268 18.32 23.80 10.64
N GLY A 269 18.86 23.02 11.58
CA GLY A 269 18.36 22.91 12.96
C GLY A 269 16.92 22.38 13.09
N GLN A 270 16.20 22.32 11.98
CA GLN A 270 14.89 21.76 11.71
C GLN A 270 15.02 21.05 10.37
N LEU A 271 14.37 19.91 10.20
CA LEU A 271 14.24 19.29 8.89
C LEU A 271 13.48 20.30 8.00
N GLY A 272 14.21 20.92 7.07
CA GLY A 272 13.79 21.76 5.93
C GLY A 272 12.57 22.69 6.06
N GLY A 273 12.79 24.02 5.94
CA GLY A 273 11.77 25.08 5.79
C GLY A 273 10.89 24.99 4.54
N GLY A 274 10.14 23.91 4.42
CA GLY A 274 9.22 23.57 3.33
C GLY A 274 8.41 22.30 3.62
N MET A 275 8.85 21.45 4.55
CA MET A 275 8.02 20.36 5.06
C MET A 275 6.91 20.95 5.92
N ARG A 276 5.67 20.61 5.59
CA ARG A 276 4.54 20.92 6.47
C ARG A 276 4.61 19.87 7.56
N ASN A 277 4.88 20.28 8.80
CA ASN A 277 5.07 19.37 9.95
C ASN A 277 4.01 18.26 10.07
N ASP A 278 2.80 18.50 9.57
CA ASP A 278 1.73 17.50 9.56
C ASP A 278 1.72 16.59 8.33
N ALA A 279 2.20 17.03 7.17
CA ALA A 279 2.17 16.24 5.94
C ALA A 279 3.34 15.26 5.83
N ASP A 280 4.50 15.59 6.42
CA ASP A 280 5.74 14.81 6.32
C ASP A 280 6.24 14.35 7.71
N ARG A 281 5.30 14.19 8.65
CA ARG A 281 5.54 13.90 10.08
C ARG A 281 6.42 12.67 10.28
N SER A 282 6.18 11.58 9.55
CA SER A 282 6.90 10.32 9.75
C SER A 282 8.39 10.44 9.40
N LEU A 283 8.69 11.24 8.37
CA LEU A 283 10.06 11.60 7.97
C LEU A 283 10.71 12.54 8.97
N VAL A 284 9.96 13.51 9.52
CA VAL A 284 10.44 14.37 10.61
C VAL A 284 10.84 13.52 11.83
N HIS A 285 9.98 12.58 12.20
CA HIS A 285 10.19 11.65 13.30
C HIS A 285 11.38 10.71 13.07
N LEU A 286 11.61 10.25 11.85
CA LEU A 286 12.82 9.50 11.50
C LEU A 286 14.08 10.36 11.67
N GLY A 287 14.06 11.61 11.21
CA GLY A 287 15.20 12.51 11.36
C GLY A 287 15.51 12.82 12.84
N ILE A 288 14.49 12.93 13.71
CA ILE A 288 14.70 13.03 15.17
C ILE A 288 15.38 11.76 15.70
N ALA A 289 14.89 10.57 15.35
CA ALA A 289 15.48 9.32 15.82
C ALA A 289 16.96 9.17 15.39
N LEU A 290 17.29 9.58 14.16
CA LEU A 290 18.67 9.61 13.65
C LEU A 290 19.54 10.65 14.35
N LYS A 291 19.03 11.89 14.52
CA LYS A 291 19.71 12.99 15.22
C LYS A 291 20.15 12.59 16.62
N HIS A 292 19.28 11.87 17.34
CA HIS A 292 19.52 11.44 18.71
C HIS A 292 20.17 10.06 18.81
N ASN A 293 20.57 9.44 17.70
CA ASN A 293 21.16 8.09 17.66
C ASN A 293 20.29 7.04 18.40
N VAL A 294 18.97 7.17 18.29
CA VAL A 294 18.01 6.16 18.74
C VAL A 294 18.11 4.93 17.83
N VAL A 295 18.23 5.19 16.52
CA VAL A 295 18.52 4.19 15.49
C VAL A 295 19.77 4.61 14.70
N PRO A 296 20.74 3.72 14.48
CA PRO A 296 21.89 4.02 13.63
C PRO A 296 21.48 4.28 12.18
N TYR A 297 22.13 5.25 11.54
CA TYR A 297 21.89 5.58 10.13
C TYR A 297 22.15 4.37 9.22
N GLU A 298 23.17 3.58 9.53
CA GLU A 298 23.58 2.42 8.73
C GLU A 298 22.49 1.36 8.67
N ILE A 299 21.71 1.20 9.75
CA ILE A 299 20.57 0.28 9.77
C ILE A 299 19.47 0.79 8.82
N ILE A 300 19.12 2.07 8.92
CA ILE A 300 18.11 2.68 8.06
C ILE A 300 18.54 2.65 6.59
N ALA A 301 19.78 3.02 6.29
CA ALA A 301 20.33 2.96 4.94
C ALA A 301 20.32 1.53 4.39
N ALA A 302 20.73 0.53 5.19
CA ALA A 302 20.68 -0.86 4.77
C ALA A 302 19.25 -1.34 4.47
N GLN A 303 18.26 -0.92 5.27
CA GLN A 303 16.85 -1.22 5.03
C GLN A 303 16.34 -0.57 3.74
N ILE A 304 16.70 0.70 3.49
CA ILE A 304 16.31 1.41 2.26
C ILE A 304 16.91 0.71 1.03
N GLU A 305 18.21 0.42 1.04
CA GLU A 305 18.91 -0.21 -0.07
C GLU A 305 18.42 -1.63 -0.37
N ARG A 306 18.11 -2.40 0.68
CA ARG A 306 17.74 -3.81 0.54
C ARG A 306 16.25 -4.04 0.36
N ALA A 307 15.41 -3.28 1.06
CA ALA A 307 14.00 -3.61 1.25
C ALA A 307 13.03 -2.51 0.79
N TYR A 308 13.52 -1.41 0.23
CA TYR A 308 12.64 -0.35 -0.29
C TYR A 308 12.95 -0.06 -1.76
N LYS A 309 14.18 0.39 -2.06
CA LYS A 309 14.62 0.75 -3.43
C LYS A 309 14.37 -0.33 -4.48
N PRO A 310 14.66 -1.63 -4.25
CA PRO A 310 14.44 -2.66 -5.25
C PRO A 310 12.97 -2.85 -5.66
N TYR A 311 12.04 -2.39 -4.81
CA TYR A 311 10.61 -2.61 -4.99
C TYR A 311 9.87 -1.38 -5.51
N LEU A 312 10.55 -0.25 -5.65
CA LEU A 312 9.99 0.97 -6.22
C LEU A 312 9.67 0.79 -7.72
N LYS A 313 8.50 1.24 -8.15
CA LYS A 313 8.09 1.29 -9.57
C LYS A 313 7.36 2.60 -9.86
N MET A 314 7.50 3.15 -11.07
CA MET A 314 6.67 4.29 -11.49
C MET A 314 5.22 3.90 -11.72
N GLY A 315 4.99 2.65 -12.07
CA GLY A 315 3.67 2.05 -12.24
C GLY A 315 3.78 0.53 -12.34
N HIS A 316 2.65 -0.15 -12.22
CA HIS A 316 2.59 -1.59 -12.40
C HIS A 316 1.42 -1.98 -13.30
N ALA A 317 1.53 -3.11 -13.99
CA ALA A 317 0.51 -3.61 -14.89
C ALA A 317 0.36 -5.11 -14.72
N VAL A 318 -0.89 -5.59 -14.71
CA VAL A 318 -1.24 -7.00 -14.58
C VAL A 318 -2.14 -7.42 -15.73
N SER A 319 -1.79 -8.53 -16.39
CA SER A 319 -2.65 -9.15 -17.41
C SER A 319 -3.84 -9.85 -16.76
N VAL A 320 -5.05 -9.47 -17.18
CA VAL A 320 -6.30 -10.10 -16.80
C VAL A 320 -6.76 -10.99 -17.95
N ASP A 321 -6.72 -12.31 -17.73
CA ASP A 321 -7.09 -13.35 -18.69
C ASP A 321 -6.47 -13.22 -20.09
N ASN A 322 -5.31 -12.55 -20.21
CA ASN A 322 -4.66 -12.20 -21.48
C ASN A 322 -5.54 -11.38 -22.44
N LYS A 323 -6.57 -10.70 -21.92
CA LYS A 323 -7.54 -9.92 -22.70
C LYS A 323 -7.50 -8.43 -22.35
N SER A 324 -7.15 -8.11 -21.11
CA SER A 324 -7.07 -6.75 -20.62
C SER A 324 -5.86 -6.57 -19.71
N VAL A 325 -5.51 -5.31 -19.45
CA VAL A 325 -4.45 -4.92 -18.52
C VAL A 325 -5.03 -4.02 -17.45
N ASP A 326 -4.83 -4.38 -16.20
CA ASP A 326 -5.11 -3.51 -15.07
C ASP A 326 -3.81 -2.80 -14.66
N ARG A 327 -3.87 -1.47 -14.54
CA ARG A 327 -2.72 -0.58 -14.37
C ARG A 327 -2.80 0.12 -13.00
N PHE A 328 -1.69 0.16 -12.28
CA PHE A 328 -1.58 0.73 -10.93
C PHE A 328 -0.60 1.89 -10.96
N PHE A 329 -1.05 3.05 -10.49
CA PHE A 329 -0.25 4.27 -10.37
C PHE A 329 -0.55 4.93 -9.03
N HIS A 330 0.35 5.77 -8.53
CA HIS A 330 0.10 6.46 -7.27
C HIS A 330 -0.98 7.54 -7.44
N ALA A 331 -0.76 8.49 -8.35
CA ALA A 331 -1.77 9.45 -8.76
C ALA A 331 -2.66 8.91 -9.89
N PRO A 332 -3.84 9.51 -10.13
CA PRO A 332 -4.64 9.16 -11.30
C PRO A 332 -3.90 9.55 -12.57
N VAL A 333 -3.67 8.56 -13.41
CA VAL A 333 -2.88 8.66 -14.64
C VAL A 333 -3.68 8.08 -15.79
N ASP A 334 -3.58 8.69 -16.97
CA ASP A 334 -4.12 8.16 -18.22
C ASP A 334 -3.04 7.66 -19.20
N ALA A 335 -3.48 7.09 -20.32
CA ALA A 335 -2.61 6.59 -21.40
C ALA A 335 -1.69 7.67 -21.99
N TYR A 336 -2.18 8.91 -22.13
CA TYR A 336 -1.38 10.02 -22.65
C TYR A 336 -0.24 10.40 -21.70
N GLN A 337 -0.52 10.39 -20.40
CA GLN A 337 0.50 10.59 -19.38
C GLN A 337 1.52 9.43 -19.40
N VAL A 338 1.10 8.17 -19.55
CA VAL A 338 2.03 7.03 -19.73
C VAL A 338 2.91 7.21 -20.95
N LYS A 339 2.36 7.67 -22.08
CA LYS A 339 3.14 8.03 -23.27
C LYS A 339 4.16 9.14 -22.97
N SER A 340 3.74 10.21 -22.30
CA SER A 340 4.61 11.32 -21.92
C SER A 340 5.76 10.86 -20.99
N LEU A 341 5.47 9.93 -20.09
CA LEU A 341 6.47 9.33 -19.21
C LEU A 341 7.44 8.42 -19.98
N ALA A 342 6.94 7.65 -20.95
CA ALA A 342 7.77 6.87 -21.85
C ALA A 342 8.73 7.78 -22.63
N GLU A 343 8.23 8.89 -23.18
CA GLU A 343 9.04 9.89 -23.87
C GLU A 343 10.14 10.49 -22.96
N PHE A 344 9.80 10.85 -21.71
CA PHE A 344 10.76 11.32 -20.71
C PHE A 344 11.93 10.34 -20.52
N PHE A 345 11.62 9.04 -20.39
CA PHE A 345 12.62 7.99 -20.23
C PHE A 345 13.24 7.49 -21.54
N SER A 346 12.88 8.11 -22.68
CA SER A 346 13.27 7.67 -24.03
C SER A 346 12.92 6.20 -24.29
N VAL A 347 11.72 5.80 -23.89
CA VAL A 347 11.11 4.48 -24.10
C VAL A 347 10.10 4.57 -25.25
N ILE A 348 10.09 3.55 -26.11
CA ILE A 348 9.08 3.44 -27.18
C ILE A 348 7.74 3.06 -26.54
N TYR A 349 6.77 3.96 -26.60
CA TYR A 349 5.43 3.72 -26.08
C TYR A 349 4.61 2.85 -27.04
N GLN A 350 4.03 1.76 -26.54
CA GLN A 350 3.14 0.88 -27.29
C GLN A 350 2.02 0.36 -26.37
N GLU A 351 0.75 0.55 -26.73
CA GLU A 351 -0.41 0.11 -25.91
C GLU A 351 -1.44 -0.73 -26.70
N GLY A 352 -1.15 -1.09 -27.95
CA GLY A 352 -2.11 -1.82 -28.80
C GLY A 352 -2.42 -3.26 -28.39
N THR A 353 -1.65 -3.85 -27.48
CA THR A 353 -1.85 -5.22 -26.97
C THR A 353 -1.52 -5.30 -25.47
N VAL A 354 -1.98 -6.35 -24.81
CA VAL A 354 -1.66 -6.66 -23.39
C VAL A 354 -0.15 -6.70 -23.19
N GLU A 355 0.56 -7.42 -24.05
CA GLU A 355 2.02 -7.58 -23.98
C GLU A 355 2.74 -6.25 -24.20
N ASN A 356 2.34 -5.46 -25.20
CA ASN A 356 2.95 -4.16 -25.48
C ASN A 356 2.78 -3.19 -24.31
N THR A 357 1.60 -3.17 -23.70
CA THR A 357 1.29 -2.30 -22.56
C THR A 357 2.18 -2.64 -21.36
N ILE A 358 2.26 -3.93 -21.01
CA ILE A 358 3.09 -4.41 -19.90
C ILE A 358 4.57 -4.12 -20.19
N ASN A 359 5.05 -4.44 -21.40
CA ASN A 359 6.44 -4.22 -21.79
C ASN A 359 6.82 -2.73 -21.76
N THR A 360 5.91 -1.83 -22.15
CA THR A 360 6.13 -0.38 -22.04
C THR A 360 6.33 0.05 -20.59
N ILE A 361 5.44 -0.37 -19.68
CA ILE A 361 5.53 -0.03 -18.24
C ILE A 361 6.77 -0.66 -17.60
N ASP A 362 7.10 -1.89 -17.94
CA ASP A 362 8.30 -2.56 -17.43
C ASP A 362 9.59 -1.88 -17.92
N THR A 363 9.65 -1.46 -19.18
CA THR A 363 10.80 -0.71 -19.71
C THR A 363 10.95 0.66 -19.05
N ILE A 364 9.84 1.35 -18.75
CA ILE A 364 9.85 2.59 -17.94
C ILE A 364 10.44 2.29 -16.55
N ASN A 365 9.99 1.23 -15.90
CA ASN A 365 10.48 0.83 -14.58
C ASN A 365 11.98 0.49 -14.58
N GLU A 366 12.49 -0.15 -15.63
CA GLU A 366 13.93 -0.40 -15.77
C GLU A 366 14.75 0.89 -15.83
N LYS A 367 14.26 1.91 -16.57
CA LYS A 367 14.91 3.23 -16.65
C LYS A 367 14.81 3.97 -15.32
N PHE A 368 13.65 3.95 -14.69
CA PHE A 368 13.44 4.53 -13.37
C PHE A 368 14.37 3.90 -12.31
N GLN A 369 14.52 2.58 -12.30
CA GLN A 369 15.40 1.88 -11.35
C GLN A 369 16.87 2.32 -11.47
N ARG A 370 17.36 2.65 -12.68
CA ARG A 370 18.71 3.24 -12.85
C ARG A 370 18.84 4.56 -12.10
N LYS A 371 17.82 5.43 -12.14
CA LYS A 371 17.77 6.69 -11.38
C LYS A 371 17.72 6.46 -9.88
N VAL A 372 16.93 5.50 -9.41
CA VAL A 372 16.83 5.11 -7.99
C VAL A 372 18.19 4.70 -7.42
N TYR A 373 18.97 3.92 -8.18
CA TYR A 373 20.32 3.48 -7.78
C TYR A 373 21.44 4.48 -8.10
N CYS A 374 21.12 5.65 -8.63
CA CYS A 374 22.09 6.63 -9.13
C CYS A 374 23.13 6.04 -10.10
N GLN A 375 22.71 5.09 -10.94
CA GLN A 375 23.60 4.45 -11.90
C GLN A 375 23.89 5.40 -13.06
N GLN A 376 25.11 5.34 -13.59
CA GLN A 376 25.52 6.12 -14.78
C GLN A 376 25.42 7.64 -14.61
N GLY A 377 25.43 8.13 -13.36
CA GLY A 377 25.32 9.57 -13.06
C GLY A 377 23.89 10.12 -13.11
N GLU A 378 22.90 9.29 -13.45
CA GLU A 378 21.50 9.67 -13.37
C GLU A 378 21.10 9.87 -11.90
N LYS A 379 20.37 10.94 -11.58
CA LYS A 379 19.94 11.21 -10.21
C LYS A 379 18.43 11.20 -10.11
N LEU A 380 17.91 10.81 -8.95
CA LEU A 380 16.48 10.90 -8.67
C LEU A 380 16.01 12.36 -8.63
N SER A 381 16.90 13.30 -8.29
CA SER A 381 16.65 14.73 -8.41
C SER A 381 16.33 15.17 -9.84
N ASP A 382 16.71 14.40 -10.86
CA ASP A 382 16.39 14.70 -12.26
C ASP A 382 14.91 14.44 -12.58
N LEU A 383 14.17 13.75 -11.69
CA LEU A 383 12.71 13.63 -11.76
C LEU A 383 12.01 14.90 -11.26
N LEU A 384 12.73 15.76 -10.54
CA LEU A 384 12.18 16.98 -9.98
C LEU A 384 12.12 18.09 -11.02
N LEU A 385 11.11 18.93 -10.85
CA LEU A 385 11.16 20.26 -11.43
C LEU A 385 12.29 21.07 -10.78
N PRO A 386 13.06 21.82 -11.56
CA PRO A 386 13.90 22.87 -11.01
C PRO A 386 13.09 23.80 -10.08
N ASP A 387 13.67 24.21 -8.95
CA ASP A 387 12.99 25.01 -7.92
C ASP A 387 12.33 26.29 -8.47
N HIS A 388 12.91 26.93 -9.49
CA HIS A 388 12.33 28.12 -10.11
C HIS A 388 11.02 27.82 -10.83
N ILE A 389 10.94 26.71 -11.56
CA ILE A 389 9.69 26.28 -12.22
C ILE A 389 8.66 25.95 -11.15
N LEU A 390 9.08 25.28 -10.07
CA LEU A 390 8.18 24.96 -8.98
C LEU A 390 7.58 26.22 -8.34
N ASN A 391 8.40 27.24 -8.10
CA ASN A 391 7.94 28.52 -7.56
C ASN A 391 7.02 29.23 -8.54
N GLU A 392 7.35 29.27 -9.83
CA GLU A 392 6.49 29.82 -10.87
C GLU A 392 5.12 29.11 -10.91
N LEU A 393 5.09 27.78 -10.74
CA LEU A 393 3.84 27.02 -10.65
C LEU A 393 3.04 27.38 -9.40
N TYR A 394 3.69 27.52 -8.24
CA TYR A 394 2.99 27.90 -7.01
C TYR A 394 2.47 29.33 -7.06
N GLU A 395 3.29 30.28 -7.51
CA GLU A 395 2.87 31.67 -7.72
C GLU A 395 1.73 31.74 -8.74
N PHE A 396 1.83 30.98 -9.84
CA PHE A 396 0.74 30.89 -10.81
C PHE A 396 -0.52 30.30 -10.19
N GLN A 397 -0.42 29.28 -9.33
CA GLN A 397 -1.58 28.70 -8.62
C GLN A 397 -2.22 29.69 -7.65
N GLU A 398 -1.41 30.41 -6.88
CA GLU A 398 -1.88 31.40 -5.91
C GLU A 398 -2.59 32.56 -6.61
N ASN A 399 -2.04 33.00 -7.75
CA ASN A 399 -2.61 34.07 -8.56
C ASN A 399 -3.79 33.61 -9.45
N ASN A 400 -3.84 32.33 -9.80
CA ASN A 400 -4.84 31.74 -10.70
C ASN A 400 -5.35 30.41 -10.15
N PRO A 401 -6.11 30.40 -9.03
CA PRO A 401 -6.56 29.16 -8.39
C PRO A 401 -7.50 28.30 -9.26
N LYS A 402 -8.00 28.84 -10.38
CA LYS A 402 -8.81 28.14 -11.38
C LYS A 402 -8.03 27.66 -12.60
N ALA A 403 -6.75 28.04 -12.75
CA ALA A 403 -5.99 27.69 -13.94
C ALA A 403 -5.56 26.22 -13.91
N ILE A 404 -5.75 25.54 -15.04
CA ILE A 404 -5.41 24.13 -15.23
C ILE A 404 -3.94 24.04 -15.64
N PHE A 405 -3.13 23.25 -14.93
CA PHE A 405 -1.69 23.06 -15.22
C PHE A 405 -1.40 22.10 -16.38
N GLU A 406 -2.37 21.84 -17.25
CA GLU A 406 -2.28 20.87 -18.33
C GLU A 406 -1.04 21.00 -19.22
N PRO A 407 -0.63 22.20 -19.68
CA PRO A 407 0.53 22.33 -20.56
C PRO A 407 1.83 21.84 -19.92
N ILE A 408 1.90 21.91 -18.58
CA ILE A 408 3.07 21.47 -17.83
C ILE A 408 3.00 19.96 -17.62
N PHE A 409 1.87 19.41 -17.15
CA PHE A 409 1.80 17.98 -16.87
C PHE A 409 1.76 17.09 -18.12
N ASN A 410 1.41 17.66 -19.28
CA ASN A 410 1.47 16.98 -20.58
C ASN A 410 2.79 17.19 -21.32
N ASN A 411 3.69 18.02 -20.80
CA ASN A 411 5.05 18.11 -21.32
C ASN A 411 5.86 16.91 -20.79
N SER A 412 6.45 16.14 -21.71
CA SER A 412 7.27 14.98 -21.36
C SER A 412 8.37 15.33 -20.34
N SER A 413 8.92 16.54 -20.38
CA SER A 413 9.92 17.02 -19.40
C SER A 413 9.44 17.02 -17.95
N TYR A 414 8.13 17.04 -17.72
CA TYR A 414 7.50 17.14 -16.40
C TYR A 414 6.55 15.96 -16.10
N ALA A 415 6.51 14.96 -16.99
CA ALA A 415 5.64 13.80 -16.85
C ALA A 415 5.80 13.06 -15.50
N PRO A 416 7.02 12.84 -14.95
CA PRO A 416 7.16 12.21 -13.63
C PRO A 416 6.36 12.94 -12.55
N ARG A 417 6.33 14.26 -12.55
CA ARG A 417 5.58 15.01 -11.53
C ARG A 417 4.07 14.84 -11.68
N GLY A 418 3.56 14.72 -12.92
CA GLY A 418 2.15 14.41 -13.17
C GLY A 418 1.73 13.06 -12.59
N PHE A 419 2.63 12.07 -12.62
CA PHE A 419 2.43 10.72 -12.06
C PHE A 419 2.40 10.69 -10.54
N LEU A 420 3.14 11.59 -9.89
CA LEU A 420 3.27 11.61 -8.44
C LEU A 420 2.27 12.58 -7.79
N TRP A 421 1.97 13.70 -8.43
CA TRP A 421 1.21 14.80 -7.84
C TRP A 421 -0.16 15.04 -8.52
N GLY A 422 -0.50 14.22 -9.52
CA GLY A 422 -1.75 14.32 -10.28
C GLY A 422 -2.97 14.34 -9.36
N ARG A 423 -3.84 15.35 -9.53
CA ARG A 423 -5.12 15.46 -8.81
C ARG A 423 -6.19 15.96 -9.78
N PRO A 424 -6.84 15.06 -10.52
CA PRO A 424 -8.03 15.41 -11.26
C PRO A 424 -9.12 15.77 -10.25
N ASN A 425 -9.70 16.95 -10.39
CA ASN A 425 -11.00 17.23 -9.78
C ASN A 425 -12.11 16.77 -10.72
N ILE A 426 -13.20 16.32 -10.11
CA ILE A 426 -14.45 15.94 -10.77
C ILE A 426 -14.93 17.10 -11.65
N LEU A 427 -15.21 16.82 -12.93
CA LEU A 427 -16.09 17.68 -13.72
C LEU A 427 -17.50 17.14 -13.77
N LYS A 428 -18.45 18.06 -13.67
CA LYS A 428 -19.66 18.02 -14.47
C LYS A 428 -19.25 18.14 -15.93
N ASN A 429 -19.69 17.21 -16.77
CA ASN A 429 -19.57 17.26 -18.22
C ASN A 429 -19.85 18.67 -18.78
N ASP A 430 -18.81 19.44 -19.12
CA ASP A 430 -18.94 20.65 -19.92
C ASP A 430 -18.28 20.39 -21.28
N PHE A 431 -19.12 19.91 -22.21
CA PHE A 431 -18.74 19.33 -23.49
C PHE A 431 -18.15 20.35 -24.50
N GLU A 432 -18.21 21.65 -24.21
CA GLU A 432 -17.77 22.69 -25.14
C GLU A 432 -16.24 22.82 -25.24
N SER A 433 -15.51 22.58 -24.15
CA SER A 433 -14.04 22.70 -24.11
C SER A 433 -13.27 21.61 -24.90
N THR A 434 -13.93 20.49 -25.20
CA THR A 434 -13.33 19.35 -25.93
C THR A 434 -13.10 19.66 -27.41
N LYS A 435 -13.90 20.55 -28.01
CA LYS A 435 -13.75 20.94 -29.42
C LYS A 435 -12.49 21.76 -29.68
N GLU A 436 -12.09 22.61 -28.73
CA GLU A 436 -10.92 23.49 -28.88
C GLU A 436 -9.60 22.71 -28.73
N LEU A 437 -9.54 21.73 -27.82
CA LEU A 437 -8.35 20.90 -27.65
C LEU A 437 -8.08 20.00 -28.87
N ASN A 438 -9.11 19.34 -29.39
CA ASN A 438 -9.01 18.49 -30.58
C ASN A 438 -8.57 19.29 -31.82
N ALA A 439 -8.88 20.60 -31.86
CA ALA A 439 -8.39 21.50 -32.90
C ALA A 439 -6.91 21.88 -32.73
N ALA A 440 -6.43 22.00 -31.48
CA ALA A 440 -5.05 22.36 -31.17
C ALA A 440 -4.06 21.18 -31.28
N THR A 441 -4.47 19.95 -30.93
CA THR A 441 -3.60 18.76 -30.98
C THR A 441 -3.73 17.98 -32.28
N GLY A 442 -4.79 18.20 -33.06
CA GLY A 442 -5.11 17.41 -34.25
C GLY A 442 -5.63 16.00 -33.94
N GLU A 443 -5.72 15.62 -32.67
CA GLU A 443 -6.19 14.30 -32.22
C GLU A 443 -7.70 14.38 -31.94
N ARG A 444 -8.52 13.67 -32.75
CA ARG A 444 -9.99 13.79 -32.71
C ARG A 444 -10.69 12.93 -31.66
N ASN A 445 -9.96 12.24 -30.78
CA ASN A 445 -10.50 11.06 -30.08
C ASN A 445 -10.39 11.09 -28.54
N PHE A 446 -10.26 12.26 -27.92
CA PHE A 446 -10.17 12.34 -26.46
C PHE A 446 -11.36 13.09 -25.86
N LYS A 447 -11.93 12.52 -24.80
CA LYS A 447 -12.87 13.22 -23.92
C LYS A 447 -12.09 13.82 -22.74
N LYS A 448 -12.09 15.16 -22.66
CA LYS A 448 -11.46 15.90 -21.56
C LYS A 448 -12.40 16.06 -20.37
N VAL A 449 -11.85 15.92 -19.16
CA VAL A 449 -12.56 16.09 -17.88
C VAL A 449 -11.70 17.01 -16.98
N ALA A 450 -12.12 18.26 -16.71
CA ALA A 450 -11.33 19.33 -16.04
C ALA A 450 -12.14 20.30 -15.13
N GLY A 451 -12.20 20.09 -13.81
CA GLY A 451 -13.07 20.83 -12.86
C GLY A 451 -12.48 22.15 -12.33
N GLU A 452 -13.32 22.97 -11.66
CA GLU A 452 -12.99 24.33 -11.19
C GLU A 452 -11.83 24.44 -10.17
N ALA A 453 -11.29 23.32 -9.68
CA ALA A 453 -10.08 23.28 -8.83
C ALA A 453 -9.12 22.14 -9.24
N CYS A 454 -9.11 21.78 -10.53
CA CYS A 454 -8.23 20.76 -11.08
C CYS A 454 -6.76 21.16 -11.03
N ARG A 455 -5.90 20.20 -10.67
CA ARG A 455 -4.46 20.31 -10.97
C ARG A 455 -4.10 19.58 -12.26
N THR A 456 -4.84 18.53 -12.62
CA THR A 456 -4.65 17.77 -13.86
C THR A 456 -5.99 17.43 -14.51
N SER A 457 -5.96 17.12 -15.81
CA SER A 457 -7.07 16.57 -16.58
C SER A 457 -6.72 15.17 -17.03
N LEU A 458 -7.70 14.27 -17.07
CA LEU A 458 -7.53 12.94 -17.65
C LEU A 458 -8.06 12.95 -19.09
N CYS A 459 -7.21 12.51 -20.01
CA CYS A 459 -7.47 12.30 -21.42
C CYS A 459 -7.86 10.83 -21.62
N LEU A 460 -9.18 10.58 -21.65
CA LEU A 460 -9.70 9.24 -21.88
C LEU A 460 -9.83 9.02 -23.38
N PRO A 461 -9.16 8.01 -23.96
CA PRO A 461 -9.32 7.72 -25.37
C PRO A 461 -10.75 7.21 -25.63
N ASP A 462 -11.34 7.63 -26.74
CA ASP A 462 -12.67 7.17 -27.18
C ASP A 462 -12.73 5.65 -27.43
N LYS A 463 -11.57 5.03 -27.68
CA LYS A 463 -11.37 3.59 -27.74
C LYS A 463 -10.07 3.25 -27.01
N ASN A 464 -10.16 2.51 -25.91
CA ASN A 464 -8.98 1.90 -25.29
C ASN A 464 -8.37 0.90 -26.30
N GLU A 465 -7.14 1.16 -26.74
CA GLU A 465 -6.41 0.23 -27.64
C GLU A 465 -6.14 -1.11 -26.95
N CYS A 466 -5.83 -1.08 -25.64
CA CYS A 466 -5.83 -2.26 -24.78
C CYS A 466 -6.87 -2.10 -23.66
N PRO A 467 -7.92 -2.96 -23.62
CA PRO A 467 -8.94 -2.92 -22.58
C PRO A 467 -8.35 -3.08 -21.17
N GLY A 468 -9.08 -2.60 -20.15
CA GLY A 468 -8.75 -2.78 -18.74
C GLY A 468 -8.92 -1.52 -17.91
N SER A 469 -8.48 -1.57 -16.66
CA SER A 469 -8.73 -0.53 -15.66
C SER A 469 -7.45 0.16 -15.18
N TYR A 470 -7.64 1.32 -14.55
CA TYR A 470 -6.63 2.15 -13.89
C TYR A 470 -6.99 2.24 -12.41
N TYR A 471 -6.02 1.96 -11.53
CA TYR A 471 -6.14 1.98 -10.08
C TYR A 471 -5.15 2.99 -9.49
N HIS A 472 -5.59 3.72 -8.47
CA HIS A 472 -4.76 4.74 -7.82
C HIS A 472 -5.13 5.01 -6.35
N GLY A 473 -4.17 5.56 -5.58
CA GLY A 473 -4.28 5.80 -4.14
C GLY A 473 -4.32 7.28 -3.71
N HIS A 474 -3.83 8.22 -4.52
CA HIS A 474 -3.54 9.59 -4.06
C HIS A 474 -4.73 10.54 -3.83
N VAL A 475 -5.96 10.20 -4.26
CA VAL A 475 -7.10 11.15 -4.26
C VAL A 475 -8.02 10.91 -3.07
N GLY A 476 -8.03 11.83 -2.11
CA GLY A 476 -8.82 11.69 -0.87
C GLY A 476 -10.27 11.24 -1.07
N GLU A 477 -10.77 10.41 -0.15
CA GLU A 477 -12.01 9.64 -0.28
C GLU A 477 -13.26 10.48 -0.64
N GLY A 478 -13.41 11.66 -0.04
CA GLY A 478 -14.52 12.59 -0.31
C GLY A 478 -14.38 13.42 -1.59
N ARG A 479 -13.18 13.41 -2.19
CA ARG A 479 -12.94 13.92 -3.55
C ARG A 479 -12.89 12.78 -4.56
N GLY A 480 -13.19 11.56 -4.10
CA GLY A 480 -13.25 10.37 -4.92
C GLY A 480 -13.96 10.75 -6.18
N VAL A 481 -13.22 10.66 -7.28
CA VAL A 481 -13.71 11.10 -8.57
C VAL A 481 -14.89 10.18 -8.86
N VAL A 482 -16.10 10.63 -8.53
CA VAL A 482 -17.32 10.05 -9.07
C VAL A 482 -17.27 10.50 -10.51
N PHE A 483 -16.43 9.85 -11.31
CA PHE A 483 -16.68 9.79 -12.73
C PHE A 483 -18.12 9.33 -12.80
N SER A 484 -18.97 10.19 -13.34
CA SER A 484 -20.42 10.10 -13.32
C SER A 484 -20.92 8.81 -14.00
N GLY A 485 -20.69 7.62 -13.46
CA GLY A 485 -20.95 6.32 -14.12
C GLY A 485 -20.28 6.11 -15.51
N GLU A 486 -19.64 7.13 -16.06
CA GLU A 486 -19.21 7.21 -17.46
C GLU A 486 -17.79 6.69 -17.65
N VAL A 487 -16.93 6.76 -16.63
CA VAL A 487 -15.55 6.24 -16.70
C VAL A 487 -15.43 5.02 -15.79
N LYS A 488 -15.99 3.90 -16.26
CA LYS A 488 -16.10 2.65 -15.49
C LYS A 488 -14.77 1.97 -15.17
N ASN A 489 -13.68 2.44 -15.79
CA ASN A 489 -12.38 1.78 -15.79
C ASN A 489 -11.35 2.54 -14.94
N TYR A 490 -11.75 3.53 -14.14
CA TYR A 490 -10.85 4.25 -13.24
C TYR A 490 -11.34 4.10 -11.80
N HIS A 491 -10.47 3.59 -10.95
CA HIS A 491 -10.82 3.19 -9.60
C HIS A 491 -9.89 3.85 -8.60
N ASN A 492 -10.49 4.61 -7.68
CA ASN A 492 -9.78 5.16 -6.54
C ASN A 492 -9.83 4.15 -5.39
N LEU A 493 -8.67 3.62 -5.00
CA LEU A 493 -8.58 2.73 -3.85
C LEU A 493 -8.47 3.51 -2.52
N GLU A 494 -8.21 4.82 -2.57
CA GLU A 494 -7.97 5.66 -1.39
C GLU A 494 -9.06 5.52 -0.32
N SER A 495 -8.62 5.59 0.93
CA SER A 495 -9.50 5.80 2.07
C SER A 495 -8.85 6.66 3.13
N ASN A 496 -9.67 7.37 3.90
CA ASN A 496 -9.18 8.18 5.00
C ASN A 496 -8.72 7.32 6.20
N LEU A 497 -8.90 5.99 6.17
CA LEU A 497 -8.52 5.15 7.29
C LEU A 497 -7.05 5.35 7.64
N GLY A 498 -6.77 5.70 8.88
CA GLY A 498 -5.39 5.79 9.30
C GLY A 498 -4.65 6.92 8.59
N LYS A 499 -5.34 7.96 8.10
CA LYS A 499 -4.74 9.19 7.55
C LYS A 499 -4.52 10.28 8.60
N TYR A 500 -5.54 10.61 9.39
CA TYR A 500 -5.44 11.59 10.49
C TYR A 500 -5.62 10.98 11.90
N PRO A 501 -5.04 11.57 12.96
CA PRO A 501 -5.27 11.10 14.33
C PRO A 501 -6.77 10.98 14.64
N GLY A 502 -7.18 9.83 15.18
CA GLY A 502 -8.59 9.51 15.46
C GLY A 502 -9.35 8.84 14.32
N GLU A 503 -8.79 8.76 13.11
CA GLU A 503 -9.39 8.03 11.97
C GLU A 503 -9.00 6.54 11.96
N ASP A 504 -9.06 5.89 13.12
CA ASP A 504 -8.73 4.47 13.22
C ASP A 504 -9.89 3.56 12.77
N VAL A 505 -11.08 4.12 12.53
CA VAL A 505 -12.26 3.42 12.03
C VAL A 505 -12.61 3.95 10.65
N GLY A 506 -12.84 3.06 9.70
CA GLY A 506 -13.16 3.47 8.34
C GLY A 506 -13.46 2.31 7.40
N CYS A 507 -13.46 2.59 6.10
CA CYS A 507 -13.57 1.59 5.05
C CYS A 507 -12.23 1.51 4.30
N VAL A 508 -11.82 0.31 3.89
CA VAL A 508 -10.71 0.12 2.96
C VAL A 508 -11.23 -0.51 1.68
N ARG A 509 -10.63 -0.12 0.56
CA ARG A 509 -10.86 -0.72 -0.75
C ARG A 509 -9.62 -1.56 -1.07
N ILE A 510 -9.82 -2.87 -1.21
CA ILE A 510 -8.77 -3.80 -1.59
C ILE A 510 -9.10 -4.26 -3.00
N TYR A 511 -8.23 -3.97 -3.96
CA TYR A 511 -8.34 -4.58 -5.27
C TYR A 511 -7.73 -5.98 -5.24
N TYR A 512 -8.37 -6.93 -5.92
CA TYR A 512 -7.85 -8.26 -6.12
C TYR A 512 -7.98 -8.66 -7.59
N CYS A 513 -6.92 -9.28 -8.12
CA CYS A 513 -6.86 -9.87 -9.44
C CYS A 513 -6.23 -11.25 -9.39
N GLY A 514 -7.05 -12.25 -9.70
CA GLY A 514 -6.60 -13.63 -9.72
C GLY A 514 -7.60 -14.58 -10.34
N THR A 515 -7.15 -15.81 -10.52
CA THR A 515 -7.94 -16.92 -11.09
C THR A 515 -9.11 -17.33 -10.20
N HIS A 516 -9.06 -17.01 -8.91
CA HIS A 516 -10.15 -17.29 -7.96
C HIS A 516 -11.23 -16.20 -7.95
N GLN A 517 -11.14 -15.15 -8.77
CA GLN A 517 -12.16 -14.09 -8.83
C GLN A 517 -13.60 -14.62 -8.98
N PRO A 518 -13.90 -15.63 -9.83
CA PRO A 518 -15.25 -16.17 -9.93
C PRO A 518 -15.72 -16.86 -8.63
N ALA A 519 -14.83 -17.55 -7.93
CA ALA A 519 -15.12 -18.21 -6.67
C ALA A 519 -15.34 -17.18 -5.54
N LEU A 520 -14.53 -16.11 -5.49
CA LEU A 520 -14.74 -14.99 -4.59
C LEU A 520 -16.11 -14.33 -4.83
N ASN A 521 -16.47 -14.09 -6.10
CA ASN A 521 -17.75 -13.52 -6.48
C ASN A 521 -18.93 -14.40 -6.01
N LEU A 522 -18.78 -15.73 -6.05
CA LEU A 522 -19.79 -16.66 -5.55
C LEU A 522 -19.90 -16.67 -4.03
N LEU A 523 -18.78 -16.83 -3.31
CA LEU A 523 -18.76 -16.86 -1.84
C LEU A 523 -19.38 -15.59 -1.22
N MET A 524 -19.19 -14.44 -1.88
CA MET A 524 -19.70 -13.16 -1.39
C MET A 524 -21.20 -12.94 -1.67
N LYS A 525 -21.74 -13.58 -2.71
CA LYS A 525 -23.20 -13.62 -2.94
C LYS A 525 -23.92 -14.37 -1.84
N PHE A 526 -23.33 -15.45 -1.34
CA PHE A 526 -23.94 -16.27 -0.27
C PHE A 526 -23.78 -15.66 1.14
N ASN A 527 -22.73 -14.87 1.38
CA ASN A 527 -22.46 -14.27 2.68
C ASN A 527 -23.01 -12.84 2.84
N SER A 528 -23.52 -12.23 1.77
CA SER A 528 -24.25 -10.97 1.89
C SER A 528 -25.55 -11.30 2.62
N PRO A 529 -25.80 -10.78 3.84
CA PRO A 529 -27.12 -10.91 4.44
C PRO A 529 -28.07 -10.27 3.44
N GLU A 530 -28.99 -11.05 2.86
CA GLU A 530 -30.13 -10.48 2.17
C GLU A 530 -30.80 -9.57 3.20
N ILE A 531 -30.50 -8.28 3.16
CA ILE A 531 -31.30 -7.28 3.84
C ILE A 531 -32.64 -7.45 3.14
N PRO A 532 -33.68 -7.97 3.82
CA PRO A 532 -34.98 -8.05 3.20
C PRO A 532 -35.28 -6.62 2.81
N LEU A 533 -35.37 -6.35 1.51
CA LEU A 533 -35.93 -5.11 1.01
C LEU A 533 -37.24 -4.98 1.79
N ARG A 534 -37.27 -4.04 2.75
CA ARG A 534 -38.52 -3.71 3.44
C ARG A 534 -39.44 -3.32 2.31
N SER A 535 -40.33 -4.25 1.93
CA SER A 535 -41.48 -3.94 1.14
C SER A 535 -42.08 -2.73 1.83
N ARG A 536 -42.24 -1.63 1.09
CA ARG A 536 -43.04 -0.52 1.58
C ARG A 536 -44.37 -1.14 1.98
N VAL A 537 -44.59 -1.26 3.29
CA VAL A 537 -45.90 -1.55 3.85
C VAL A 537 -46.70 -0.30 3.55
N THR A 538 -47.32 -0.28 2.36
CA THR A 538 -48.50 0.54 2.15
C THR A 538 -49.56 -0.06 3.06
N SER A 539 -49.85 0.63 4.16
CA SER A 539 -50.94 0.30 5.06
C SER A 539 -52.22 0.13 4.22
N PRO A 540 -52.89 -1.03 4.24
CA PRO A 540 -54.24 -1.11 3.71
C PRO A 540 -55.20 -0.40 4.67
N PRO A 541 -56.27 0.25 4.17
CA PRO A 541 -57.31 0.80 5.03
C PRO A 541 -58.12 -0.35 5.68
N PRO A 542 -58.78 -0.10 6.82
CA PRO A 542 -59.43 -1.15 7.59
C PRO A 542 -60.77 -1.54 6.95
N SER A 543 -61.00 -2.83 6.73
CA SER A 543 -62.34 -3.37 6.55
C SER A 543 -62.45 -4.84 6.97
N PHE A 544 -63.22 -5.03 8.04
CA PHE A 544 -64.14 -6.11 8.41
C PHE A 544 -64.00 -7.56 7.87
N THR A 545 -64.14 -8.45 8.85
CA THR A 545 -64.36 -9.91 8.90
C THR A 545 -65.36 -10.53 7.92
N LEU A 546 -65.10 -11.77 7.47
CA LEU A 546 -65.82 -13.00 7.88
C LEU A 546 -65.20 -14.28 7.29
N GLY A 547 -65.42 -15.41 7.98
CA GLY A 547 -64.62 -16.62 7.91
C GLY A 547 -64.86 -17.54 6.71
N GLY A 548 -64.01 -18.56 6.58
CA GLY A 548 -64.17 -19.59 5.54
C GLY A 548 -63.07 -20.66 5.51
N LYS A 549 -63.28 -21.71 6.31
CA LYS A 549 -62.92 -23.14 6.13
C LYS A 549 -61.51 -23.62 5.73
N MET A 550 -61.02 -24.52 6.59
CA MET A 550 -60.05 -25.60 6.34
C MET A 550 -60.48 -26.57 5.24
N THR A 551 -59.50 -27.07 4.48
CA THR A 551 -59.42 -28.48 4.04
C THR A 551 -57.95 -28.90 3.89
N THR A 552 -57.62 -30.01 4.53
CA THR A 552 -56.43 -30.87 4.38
C THR A 552 -56.49 -31.68 3.08
N LEU A 553 -55.33 -32.06 2.53
CA LEU A 553 -55.15 -33.30 1.77
C LEU A 553 -53.66 -33.63 1.55
N GLU A 554 -53.44 -34.91 1.27
CA GLU A 554 -52.32 -35.75 1.66
C GLU A 554 -51.21 -35.91 0.60
N ASN A 555 -50.09 -36.45 1.11
CA ASN A 555 -49.05 -37.27 0.47
C ASN A 555 -49.37 -37.93 -0.88
N THR A 556 -48.36 -38.00 -1.76
CA THR A 556 -47.88 -39.28 -2.32
C THR A 556 -46.45 -39.18 -2.86
N VAL A 557 -45.71 -40.26 -2.61
CA VAL A 557 -44.40 -40.64 -3.13
C VAL A 557 -44.58 -41.26 -4.51
N ASP A 558 -43.63 -41.05 -5.43
CA ASP A 558 -43.30 -42.06 -6.45
C ASP A 558 -41.91 -41.81 -7.06
N THR A 559 -41.06 -42.83 -6.98
CA THR A 559 -39.89 -43.06 -7.84
C THR A 559 -40.32 -43.89 -9.05
N PRO A 560 -39.62 -43.77 -10.20
CA PRO A 560 -39.00 -44.99 -10.71
C PRO A 560 -37.64 -44.82 -11.42
N THR A 561 -37.11 -46.00 -11.71
CA THR A 561 -35.82 -46.52 -12.17
C THR A 561 -35.50 -46.35 -13.67
N GLY A 562 -34.22 -46.56 -14.01
CA GLY A 562 -33.70 -46.87 -15.35
C GLY A 562 -32.51 -45.99 -15.75
N GLY A 563 -31.37 -46.41 -16.33
CA GLY A 563 -30.89 -47.70 -16.83
C GLY A 563 -29.92 -47.47 -18.01
N CYS A 564 -28.62 -47.79 -17.84
CA CYS A 564 -27.55 -48.06 -18.86
C CYS A 564 -27.22 -46.99 -19.95
N PRO A 565 -26.13 -47.11 -20.77
CA PRO A 565 -25.00 -48.06 -20.77
C PRO A 565 -23.59 -47.39 -20.84
N GLY A 566 -22.55 -48.23 -20.78
CA GLY A 566 -21.14 -47.85 -20.71
C GLY A 566 -20.45 -47.44 -22.03
N PHE A 567 -19.23 -46.90 -21.87
CA PHE A 567 -18.32 -46.54 -22.94
C PHE A 567 -16.91 -47.06 -22.68
N PHE A 568 -16.35 -47.73 -23.69
CA PHE A 568 -14.93 -48.07 -23.84
C PHE A 568 -14.10 -46.80 -24.05
N SER A 569 -12.92 -46.69 -23.44
CA SER A 569 -11.85 -45.84 -23.97
C SER A 569 -10.52 -46.59 -24.02
N ARG A 570 -9.93 -46.61 -25.22
CA ARG A 570 -8.59 -47.12 -25.53
C ARG A 570 -7.58 -46.04 -25.22
N SER A 571 -6.59 -46.31 -24.38
CA SER A 571 -5.42 -45.45 -24.20
C SER A 571 -4.35 -45.81 -25.25
N LYS A 572 -3.99 -44.83 -26.09
CA LYS A 572 -2.77 -44.88 -26.92
C LYS A 572 -1.65 -44.20 -26.13
N SER A 573 -0.59 -44.93 -25.86
CA SER A 573 0.68 -44.42 -25.35
C SER A 573 1.48 -43.77 -26.48
N ILE A 574 1.93 -42.54 -26.27
CA ILE A 574 2.89 -41.86 -27.14
C ILE A 574 4.21 -41.74 -26.35
N ARG A 575 5.26 -42.37 -26.88
CA ARG A 575 6.66 -42.17 -26.47
C ARG A 575 7.12 -40.80 -26.99
N LEU A 576 7.67 -39.97 -26.11
CA LEU A 576 8.49 -38.82 -26.50
C LEU A 576 9.96 -39.19 -26.30
N THR A 577 10.71 -39.17 -27.40
CA THR A 577 12.17 -39.30 -27.44
C THR A 577 12.80 -37.96 -27.12
N SER A 578 13.80 -38.01 -26.24
CA SER A 578 14.69 -36.91 -25.86
C SER A 578 15.59 -36.51 -27.02
N ASP A 579 15.67 -35.21 -27.32
CA ASP A 579 16.75 -34.66 -28.13
C ASP A 579 17.46 -33.50 -27.43
N LYS A 580 18.77 -33.51 -27.64
CA LYS A 580 19.85 -32.77 -26.97
C LYS A 580 19.87 -31.30 -27.38
N ALA A 581 20.19 -30.41 -26.44
CA ALA A 581 20.62 -29.03 -26.70
C ALA A 581 22.14 -28.90 -26.48
N PRO A 582 22.88 -28.17 -27.33
CA PRO A 582 24.32 -27.98 -27.17
C PRO A 582 24.66 -26.74 -26.32
N GLU A 583 25.69 -26.90 -25.51
CA GLU A 583 26.36 -25.87 -24.71
C GLU A 583 26.84 -24.69 -25.57
N ARG A 584 26.59 -23.46 -25.09
CA ARG A 584 27.30 -22.26 -25.54
C ARG A 584 28.09 -21.66 -24.39
N LYS A 585 29.40 -21.83 -24.44
CA LYS A 585 30.40 -21.05 -23.68
C LYS A 585 30.32 -19.58 -24.12
N ARG A 586 30.22 -18.64 -23.17
CA ARG A 586 30.52 -17.22 -23.39
C ARG A 586 31.73 -16.82 -22.55
N SER A 587 32.69 -16.22 -23.23
CA SER A 587 33.92 -15.63 -22.74
C SER A 587 33.66 -14.29 -22.04
N PHE A 588 34.45 -14.03 -21.00
CA PHE A 588 34.59 -12.77 -20.29
C PHE A 588 35.43 -11.76 -21.11
N CYS A 589 34.96 -10.52 -21.19
CA CYS A 589 35.74 -9.28 -21.34
C CYS A 589 34.96 -8.25 -20.50
N GLY A 590 35.49 -7.47 -19.56
CA GLY A 590 36.85 -6.99 -19.39
C GLY A 590 36.90 -5.48 -19.65
N THR A 591 36.28 -4.67 -18.78
CA THR A 591 36.69 -3.31 -18.36
C THR A 591 35.92 -2.93 -17.11
#